data_AF-A0A165E9M6-F1
#
_entry.id   AF-A0A165E9M6-F1
#
_cell.length_a   1.000
_cell.length_b   1.000
_cell.length_c   1.000
_cell.angle_alpha   90.00
_cell.angle_beta   90.00
_cell.angle_gamma   90.00
#
_symmetry.space_group_name_H-M   'P 1'
#
loop_
_entity.id
_entity.type
_entity.pdbx_description
1 polymer ?
#
loop_
_entity_poly.entity_id
_entity_poly.type
_entity_poly.pdbx_seq_one_letter_code
_entity_poly.pdbx_strand_id
1 'polypeptide(L)'
;MDTTGDELYDADPDADDDAEADEDEDVTIRAEPQADIEDEEVDDDDAPEVADDGEDEGEDDGNDTDEETTIQLRDKVEREEIEGEFAELIAAVPRIAQEYALLDRLGTGTFSSVYKARDLRQAEYDNSLWITPDTRNTEFVAIKRIYVTSSPDRISNEIFILAEVAGCRNVAQLITAFRERDQVVAVMPYHRNVDFRTYYQKLPIVGIQSYFRCLFRALRDIHARGIVHRDVKPANFLFDPRSGNGVLVDFGLAMHVSSQSSTGCNHSSPTAEFPHGRFLDLEDTWQHTLRRARREARARKALPSDKVGYPADDHRPVSKANRAGTRGFRAPEVLLKCDDQSGAIDVWAAGTVLMFFLTQRFPLYSASDDVEALMELAAIIGYKAMERVAILHNRTFLTNVPMSDEGIPWREFAILLNPSLDDPDGEPERSEALEEALDFVERCLEPQAPTRMTAREALYHPFLREVSMDQGEDGAEYTLEEDDDEICVRPPGDGICGHLHRRDEVTGEWCVVVRGEGDQERVVQLAVGEGLCVGREPCSFHADLFPVTAPAVEE
;
A
#
# COMPACT_ATOMS: atom_id res chain seq x y z
N MET A 1 54.56 5.23 73.52
CA MET A 1 53.52 6.22 73.87
C MET A 1 52.28 5.74 73.14
N ASP A 2 51.68 4.63 73.60
CA ASP A 2 50.59 4.58 74.61
C ASP A 2 49.41 5.43 74.13
N THR A 3 48.20 4.90 73.87
CA THR A 3 47.40 3.87 74.56
C THR A 3 46.22 3.48 73.65
N THR A 4 46.02 2.19 73.31
CA THR A 4 45.02 1.23 73.85
C THR A 4 43.54 1.48 73.54
N GLY A 5 42.88 0.45 72.99
CA GLY A 5 41.43 0.31 72.86
C GLY A 5 41.08 -1.02 72.16
N ASP A 6 41.20 -2.11 72.90
CA ASP A 6 40.85 -3.50 72.56
C ASP A 6 39.37 -3.79 72.86
N GLU A 7 38.78 -4.78 72.17
CA GLU A 7 37.76 -5.79 72.62
C GLU A 7 37.04 -6.37 71.37
N LEU A 8 37.47 -7.51 70.79
CA LEU A 8 37.23 -8.94 71.11
C LEU A 8 35.75 -9.38 71.03
N TYR A 9 35.36 -10.11 69.97
CA TYR A 9 35.24 -11.59 69.82
C TYR A 9 33.99 -12.20 70.48
N ASP A 10 33.20 -12.94 69.70
CA ASP A 10 32.91 -14.35 70.00
C ASP A 10 32.30 -15.07 68.78
N ALA A 11 32.66 -16.34 68.65
CA ALA A 11 32.41 -17.24 67.55
C ALA A 11 31.62 -18.49 67.99
N ASP A 12 30.96 -19.12 67.00
CA ASP A 12 30.64 -20.56 66.87
C ASP A 12 29.54 -21.19 67.76
N PRO A 13 29.03 -22.42 67.51
CA PRO A 13 29.06 -23.28 66.28
C PRO A 13 27.75 -24.10 66.01
N ASP A 14 27.76 -24.89 64.91
CA ASP A 14 27.13 -26.21 64.66
C ASP A 14 25.59 -26.43 64.71
N ALA A 15 25.03 -26.97 63.62
CA ALA A 15 24.65 -28.40 63.49
C ALA A 15 23.52 -28.65 62.45
N ASP A 16 23.68 -29.76 61.73
CA ASP A 16 22.81 -30.37 60.73
C ASP A 16 21.38 -30.66 61.21
N ASP A 17 20.41 -30.66 60.29
CA ASP A 17 19.32 -31.66 60.29
C ASP A 17 18.73 -31.83 58.88
N ASP A 18 18.88 -33.05 58.37
CA ASP A 18 18.23 -33.61 57.17
C ASP A 18 16.77 -33.97 57.50
N ALA A 19 15.84 -33.74 56.57
CA ALA A 19 14.56 -34.46 56.52
C ALA A 19 14.03 -34.54 55.09
N GLU A 20 13.67 -35.76 54.69
CA GLU A 20 13.37 -36.22 53.34
C GLU A 20 11.97 -35.89 52.79
N ALA A 21 11.92 -35.96 51.45
CA ALA A 21 10.87 -36.47 50.55
C ALA A 21 9.44 -35.90 50.61
N ASP A 22 8.99 -35.39 49.46
CA ASP A 22 7.82 -35.95 48.77
C ASP A 22 7.91 -35.67 47.26
N GLU A 23 7.72 -36.73 46.48
CA GLU A 23 7.69 -36.79 45.03
C GLU A 23 6.30 -36.38 44.54
N ASP A 24 6.21 -35.30 43.76
CA ASP A 24 5.02 -35.03 42.93
C ASP A 24 5.43 -35.11 41.45
N GLU A 25 4.95 -36.18 40.82
CA GLU A 25 4.92 -36.38 39.37
C GLU A 25 4.07 -35.28 38.73
N ASP A 26 4.68 -34.40 37.94
CA ASP A 26 3.94 -33.57 36.97
C ASP A 26 4.27 -33.98 35.54
N VAL A 27 3.19 -34.21 34.81
CA VAL A 27 3.15 -34.88 33.51
C VAL A 27 3.67 -33.92 32.45
N THR A 28 4.87 -34.19 31.94
CA THR A 28 5.38 -33.51 30.75
C THR A 28 4.54 -33.88 29.53
N ILE A 29 3.63 -33.00 29.13
CA ILE A 29 3.09 -32.98 27.76
C ILE A 29 4.24 -32.52 26.86
N ARG A 30 4.83 -33.47 26.13
CA ARG A 30 5.75 -33.17 25.03
C ARG A 30 4.97 -32.43 23.94
N ALA A 31 5.15 -31.11 23.87
CA ALA A 31 4.98 -30.39 22.63
C ALA A 31 6.12 -30.82 21.69
N GLU A 32 5.77 -31.42 20.56
CA GLU A 32 6.72 -31.70 19.50
C GLU A 32 7.33 -30.38 18.99
N PRO A 33 8.63 -30.34 18.66
CA PRO A 33 9.21 -29.13 18.09
C PRO A 33 8.57 -28.89 16.72
N GLN A 34 7.88 -27.76 16.58
CA GLN A 34 7.60 -27.20 15.26
C GLN A 34 8.94 -27.06 14.55
N ALA A 35 9.03 -27.65 13.37
CA ALA A 35 10.18 -27.51 12.49
C ALA A 35 10.36 -26.00 12.22
N ASP A 36 11.49 -25.47 12.65
CA ASP A 36 11.97 -24.15 12.25
C ASP A 36 12.09 -24.17 10.72
N ILE A 37 11.14 -23.53 10.05
CA ILE A 37 11.29 -23.16 8.65
C ILE A 37 12.21 -21.94 8.70
N GLU A 38 13.48 -22.16 8.40
CA GLU A 38 14.41 -21.10 8.06
C GLU A 38 13.91 -20.44 6.77
N ASP A 39 13.10 -19.39 6.92
CA ASP A 39 12.85 -18.45 5.83
C ASP A 39 14.19 -17.78 5.50
N GLU A 40 14.85 -18.26 4.43
CA GLU A 40 16.02 -17.60 3.86
C GLU A 40 15.62 -16.16 3.50
N GLU A 41 16.11 -15.21 4.31
CA GLU A 41 15.98 -13.78 4.07
C GLU A 41 16.78 -13.45 2.80
N VAL A 42 16.08 -13.28 1.69
CA VAL A 42 16.64 -12.61 0.51
C VAL A 42 16.70 -11.13 0.86
N ASP A 43 17.88 -10.66 1.23
CA ASP A 43 18.18 -9.24 1.24
C ASP A 43 18.06 -8.74 -0.21
N ASP A 44 16.98 -8.02 -0.50
CA ASP A 44 16.73 -7.37 -1.78
C ASP A 44 17.74 -6.21 -1.96
N ASP A 45 18.92 -6.57 -2.46
CA ASP A 45 19.80 -5.64 -3.16
C ASP A 45 19.09 -5.21 -4.45
N ASP A 46 18.24 -4.19 -4.33
CA ASP A 46 17.74 -3.43 -5.48
C ASP A 46 18.96 -2.91 -6.24
N ALA A 47 19.25 -3.54 -7.38
CA ALA A 47 20.11 -2.96 -8.38
C ALA A 47 19.53 -1.57 -8.73
N PRO A 48 20.38 -0.55 -8.95
CA PRO A 48 19.89 0.73 -9.44
C PRO A 48 19.06 0.47 -10.70
N GLU A 49 17.85 1.03 -10.77
CA GLU A 49 17.05 1.04 -12.00
C GLU A 49 17.99 1.46 -13.13
N VAL A 50 18.31 0.51 -14.00
CA VAL A 50 19.06 0.81 -15.22
C VAL A 50 18.10 1.67 -16.02
N ALA A 51 18.46 2.93 -16.19
CA ALA A 51 17.74 3.84 -17.06
C ALA A 51 17.65 3.17 -18.44
N ASP A 52 16.43 2.82 -18.83
CA ASP A 52 16.13 2.56 -20.22
C ASP A 52 16.10 3.93 -20.90
N ASP A 53 17.24 4.34 -21.44
CA ASP A 53 17.41 5.55 -22.24
C ASP A 53 16.80 5.33 -23.63
N GLY A 54 15.49 5.14 -23.67
CA GLY A 54 14.67 5.19 -24.87
C GLY A 54 14.07 6.59 -25.02
N GLU A 55 14.83 7.54 -25.55
CA GLU A 55 14.27 8.78 -26.09
C GLU A 55 13.38 8.41 -27.28
N ASP A 56 12.05 8.44 -27.13
CA ASP A 56 11.14 8.40 -28.27
C ASP A 56 10.18 9.60 -28.23
N GLU A 57 10.53 10.63 -29.02
CA GLU A 57 9.65 11.74 -29.38
C GLU A 57 8.73 11.30 -30.53
N GLY A 58 7.73 10.47 -30.20
CA GLY A 58 6.63 10.13 -31.10
C GLY A 58 5.44 11.07 -30.87
N GLU A 59 5.16 11.97 -31.82
CA GLU A 59 3.88 12.69 -31.88
C GLU A 59 2.73 11.69 -32.05
N ASP A 60 1.90 11.54 -31.01
CA ASP A 60 0.70 10.68 -30.95
C ASP A 60 -0.39 11.22 -31.89
N ASP A 61 -0.32 10.84 -33.16
CA ASP A 61 -1.28 11.22 -34.20
C ASP A 61 -2.47 10.22 -34.22
N GLY A 62 -3.34 10.33 -33.21
CA GLY A 62 -4.79 10.18 -33.31
C GLY A 62 -5.45 8.99 -34.04
N ASN A 63 -4.82 7.84 -34.26
CA ASN A 63 -5.47 6.70 -34.93
C ASN A 63 -5.44 5.42 -34.05
N ASP A 64 -6.62 5.00 -33.61
CA ASP A 64 -6.89 3.83 -32.73
C ASP A 64 -6.45 2.46 -33.33
N THR A 65 -5.77 2.42 -34.48
CA THR A 65 -5.30 1.20 -35.17
C THR A 65 -3.90 0.74 -34.79
N ASP A 66 -3.18 1.44 -33.90
CA ASP A 66 -1.76 1.18 -33.60
C ASP A 66 -1.51 0.14 -32.50
N GLU A 67 -2.55 -0.24 -31.74
CA GLU A 67 -2.37 -1.13 -30.58
C GLU A 67 -1.88 -2.55 -30.95
N GLU A 68 -2.20 -3.05 -32.17
CA GLU A 68 -1.69 -4.33 -32.69
C GLU A 68 -0.22 -4.27 -33.14
N THR A 69 0.31 -3.07 -33.39
CA THR A 69 1.65 -2.85 -33.97
C THR A 69 2.67 -2.26 -33.02
N THR A 70 2.36 -2.20 -31.72
CA THR A 70 3.26 -1.69 -30.66
C THR A 70 4.70 -2.23 -30.69
N ILE A 71 4.90 -3.53 -30.92
CA ILE A 71 6.24 -4.13 -31.08
C ILE A 71 7.02 -3.60 -32.30
N GLN A 72 6.32 -3.02 -33.28
CA GLN A 72 6.95 -2.43 -34.47
C GLN A 72 7.62 -1.09 -34.18
N LEU A 73 7.23 -0.41 -33.10
CA LEU A 73 7.86 0.82 -32.62
C LEU A 73 9.22 0.54 -31.95
N ARG A 74 9.43 -0.69 -31.45
CA ARG A 74 10.69 -1.10 -30.84
C ARG A 74 11.80 -1.29 -31.84
N ASP A 75 13.03 -1.05 -31.40
CA ASP A 75 14.21 -1.29 -32.20
C ASP A 75 14.38 -2.78 -32.54
N LYS A 76 15.25 -3.07 -33.51
CA LYS A 76 15.41 -4.43 -34.03
C LYS A 76 16.00 -5.39 -32.98
N VAL A 77 16.89 -4.92 -32.12
CA VAL A 77 17.54 -5.75 -31.09
C VAL A 77 16.52 -6.11 -30.03
N GLU A 78 15.79 -5.12 -29.53
CA GLU A 78 14.77 -5.32 -28.52
C GLU A 78 13.63 -6.22 -29.02
N ARG A 79 13.24 -6.07 -30.29
CA ARG A 79 12.25 -6.96 -30.91
C ARG A 79 12.71 -8.42 -30.95
N GLU A 80 13.96 -8.67 -31.33
CA GLU A 80 14.53 -10.02 -31.35
C GLU A 80 14.58 -10.63 -29.94
N GLU A 81 14.85 -9.83 -28.90
CA GLU A 81 14.79 -10.26 -27.50
C GLU A 81 13.38 -10.63 -27.07
N ILE A 82 12.39 -9.78 -27.37
CA ILE A 82 10.97 -10.01 -27.03
C ILE A 82 10.44 -11.26 -27.73
N GLU A 83 10.76 -11.46 -29.01
CA GLU A 83 10.40 -12.68 -29.74
C GLU A 83 11.03 -13.93 -29.11
N GLY A 84 12.25 -13.82 -28.60
CA GLY A 84 12.92 -14.87 -27.83
C GLY A 84 12.17 -15.19 -26.54
N GLU A 85 11.82 -14.18 -25.75
CA GLU A 85 11.03 -14.33 -24.51
C GLU A 85 9.67 -14.98 -24.78
N PHE A 86 9.00 -14.62 -25.88
CA PHE A 86 7.73 -15.22 -26.29
C PHE A 86 7.88 -16.72 -26.55
N ALA A 87 8.94 -17.10 -27.28
CA ALA A 87 9.21 -18.50 -27.57
C ALA A 87 9.48 -19.30 -26.28
N GLU A 88 10.22 -18.73 -25.33
CA GLU A 88 10.48 -19.34 -24.03
C GLU A 88 9.20 -19.50 -23.20
N LEU A 89 8.36 -18.46 -23.14
CA LEU A 89 7.09 -18.49 -22.43
C LEU A 89 6.15 -19.55 -23.02
N ILE A 90 6.02 -19.62 -24.34
CA ILE A 90 5.18 -20.61 -25.02
C ILE A 90 5.73 -22.03 -24.81
N ALA A 91 7.06 -22.21 -24.83
CA ALA A 91 7.67 -23.52 -24.58
C ALA A 91 7.41 -24.00 -23.14
N ALA A 92 7.45 -23.08 -22.17
CA ALA A 92 7.21 -23.38 -20.76
C ALA A 92 5.72 -23.58 -20.46
N VAL A 93 4.84 -22.84 -21.15
CA VAL A 93 3.39 -22.83 -20.95
C VAL A 93 2.66 -22.91 -22.30
N PRO A 94 2.60 -24.10 -22.94
CA PRO A 94 2.04 -24.27 -24.29
C PRO A 94 0.57 -23.87 -24.44
N ARG A 95 -0.18 -23.79 -23.33
CA ARG A 95 -1.55 -23.28 -23.32
C ARG A 95 -1.64 -21.85 -23.86
N ILE A 96 -0.63 -21.01 -23.65
CA ILE A 96 -0.64 -19.60 -24.09
C ILE A 96 -0.85 -19.49 -25.60
N ALA A 97 -0.12 -20.28 -26.40
CA ALA A 97 -0.24 -20.24 -27.86
C ALA A 97 -1.59 -20.73 -28.41
N GLN A 98 -2.42 -21.38 -27.59
CA GLN A 98 -3.75 -21.86 -27.97
C GLN A 98 -4.84 -20.82 -27.71
N GLU A 99 -4.64 -19.98 -26.68
CA GLU A 99 -5.67 -19.08 -26.15
C GLU A 99 -5.34 -17.60 -26.40
N TYR A 100 -4.05 -17.26 -26.60
CA TYR A 100 -3.59 -15.88 -26.70
C TYR A 100 -2.59 -15.69 -27.86
N ALA A 101 -2.66 -14.51 -28.48
CA ALA A 101 -1.63 -14.05 -29.40
C ALA A 101 -0.77 -12.98 -28.71
N LEU A 102 0.48 -13.31 -28.37
CA LEU A 102 1.44 -12.38 -27.76
C LEU A 102 1.80 -11.27 -28.77
N LEU A 103 1.82 -10.03 -28.30
CA LEU A 103 2.01 -8.83 -29.14
C LEU A 103 3.24 -8.06 -28.74
N ASP A 104 3.40 -7.75 -27.46
CA ASP A 104 4.51 -6.92 -26.97
C ASP A 104 4.89 -7.20 -25.51
N ARG A 105 6.05 -6.70 -25.06
CA ARG A 105 6.50 -6.77 -23.65
C ARG A 105 6.17 -5.47 -22.91
N LEU A 106 5.19 -5.48 -22.01
CA LEU A 106 4.77 -4.28 -21.29
C LEU A 106 5.74 -3.89 -20.17
N GLY A 107 6.40 -4.85 -19.55
CA GLY A 107 7.36 -4.56 -18.48
C GLY A 107 8.06 -5.80 -17.96
N THR A 108 9.19 -5.58 -17.30
CA THR A 108 9.94 -6.61 -16.57
C THR A 108 10.29 -6.08 -15.19
N GLY A 109 10.26 -6.95 -14.20
CA GLY A 109 10.64 -6.63 -12.83
C GLY A 109 11.24 -7.84 -12.14
N THR A 110 11.71 -7.66 -10.91
CA THR A 110 12.40 -8.69 -10.12
C THR A 110 11.60 -9.98 -9.97
N PHE A 111 10.27 -9.87 -9.94
CA PHE A 111 9.36 -10.98 -9.63
C PHE A 111 8.52 -11.46 -10.83
N SER A 112 8.50 -10.72 -11.94
CA SER A 112 7.63 -11.06 -13.08
C SER A 112 8.01 -10.35 -14.38
N SER A 113 7.60 -10.94 -15.50
CA SER A 113 7.46 -10.26 -16.79
C SER A 113 5.98 -10.07 -17.13
N VAL A 114 5.63 -8.97 -17.79
CA VAL A 114 4.27 -8.67 -18.25
C VAL A 114 4.26 -8.47 -19.76
N TYR A 115 3.33 -9.14 -20.43
CA TYR A 115 3.20 -9.14 -21.89
C TYR A 115 1.81 -8.68 -22.31
N LYS A 116 1.74 -7.89 -23.39
CA LYS A 116 0.49 -7.57 -24.06
C LYS A 116 0.12 -8.73 -24.98
N ALA A 117 -1.13 -9.15 -24.95
CA ALA A 117 -1.64 -10.18 -25.84
C ALA A 117 -3.07 -9.88 -26.29
N ARG A 118 -3.48 -10.46 -27.40
CA ARG A 118 -4.89 -10.54 -27.80
C ARG A 118 -5.48 -11.87 -27.33
N ASP A 119 -6.61 -11.82 -26.65
CA ASP A 119 -7.38 -12.99 -26.24
C ASP A 119 -8.18 -13.55 -27.43
N LEU A 120 -7.86 -14.78 -27.85
CA LEU A 120 -8.49 -15.46 -28.98
C LEU A 120 -9.87 -16.03 -28.63
N ARG A 121 -10.21 -16.10 -27.35
CA ARG A 121 -11.45 -16.66 -26.80
C ARG A 121 -12.28 -15.64 -26.02
N GLN A 122 -11.99 -14.35 -26.17
CA GLN A 122 -12.66 -13.26 -25.46
C GLN A 122 -14.20 -13.37 -25.46
N ALA A 123 -14.78 -13.73 -26.62
CA ALA A 123 -16.23 -13.82 -26.80
C ALA A 123 -16.88 -15.01 -26.06
N GLU A 124 -16.08 -15.91 -25.50
CA GLU A 124 -16.55 -17.10 -24.78
C GLU A 124 -16.69 -16.86 -23.27
N TYR A 125 -16.20 -15.73 -22.75
CA TYR A 125 -16.20 -15.40 -21.31
C TYR A 125 -17.10 -14.19 -21.00
N ASP A 126 -17.63 -14.16 -19.77
CA ASP A 126 -18.31 -12.98 -19.24
C ASP A 126 -17.27 -11.95 -18.79
N ASN A 127 -17.11 -10.90 -19.58
CA ASN A 127 -16.14 -9.84 -19.35
C ASN A 127 -16.78 -8.60 -18.69
N SER A 128 -18.05 -8.67 -18.27
CA SER A 128 -18.82 -7.51 -17.78
C SER A 128 -18.22 -6.82 -16.57
N LEU A 129 -17.48 -7.56 -15.73
CA LEU A 129 -16.87 -7.05 -14.49
C LEU A 129 -15.77 -5.99 -14.72
N TRP A 130 -15.10 -5.99 -15.87
CA TRP A 130 -13.99 -5.07 -16.16
C TRP A 130 -14.15 -4.29 -17.47
N ILE A 131 -15.26 -4.49 -18.19
CA ILE A 131 -15.63 -3.63 -19.30
C ILE A 131 -16.19 -2.34 -18.70
N THR A 132 -15.42 -1.25 -18.79
CA THR A 132 -15.93 0.10 -18.54
C THR A 132 -16.43 0.71 -19.85
N PRO A 133 -17.35 1.70 -19.82
CA PRO A 133 -17.82 2.40 -21.02
C PRO A 133 -16.70 2.94 -21.93
N ASP A 134 -15.52 3.20 -21.36
CA ASP A 134 -14.33 3.69 -22.06
C ASP A 134 -13.40 2.59 -22.59
N THR A 135 -13.62 1.32 -22.25
CA THR A 135 -12.84 0.20 -22.82
C THR A 135 -13.25 -0.08 -24.26
N ARG A 136 -12.64 0.67 -25.20
CA ARG A 136 -12.84 0.47 -26.64
C ARG A 136 -12.17 -0.79 -27.20
N ASN A 137 -11.32 -1.46 -26.40
CA ASN A 137 -10.43 -2.53 -26.87
C ASN A 137 -10.42 -3.74 -25.93
N THR A 138 -11.59 -4.38 -25.79
CA THR A 138 -11.83 -5.48 -24.84
C THR A 138 -11.17 -6.80 -25.22
N GLU A 139 -10.50 -6.87 -26.37
CA GLU A 139 -9.78 -8.06 -26.83
C GLU A 139 -8.33 -8.15 -26.34
N PHE A 140 -7.77 -7.06 -25.82
CA PHE A 140 -6.39 -7.05 -25.31
C PHE A 140 -6.33 -7.36 -23.82
N VAL A 141 -5.35 -8.18 -23.46
CA VAL A 141 -5.06 -8.61 -22.09
C VAL A 141 -3.58 -8.41 -21.76
N ALA A 142 -3.30 -8.24 -20.48
CA ALA A 142 -1.96 -8.29 -19.91
C ALA A 142 -1.71 -9.69 -19.31
N ILE A 143 -0.66 -10.36 -19.77
CA ILE A 143 -0.23 -11.67 -19.30
C ILE A 143 0.99 -11.47 -18.40
N LYS A 144 0.83 -11.65 -17.09
CA LYS A 144 1.91 -11.59 -16.10
C LYS A 144 2.45 -12.99 -15.83
N ARG A 145 3.68 -13.25 -16.25
CA ARG A 145 4.45 -14.44 -15.89
C ARG A 145 5.15 -14.18 -14.56
N ILE A 146 4.72 -14.88 -13.51
CA ILE A 146 5.32 -14.75 -12.17
C ILE A 146 6.50 -15.72 -12.06
N TYR A 147 7.65 -15.23 -11.64
CA TYR A 147 8.87 -16.02 -11.56
C TYR A 147 8.88 -16.96 -10.35
N VAL A 148 9.53 -18.11 -10.54
CA VAL A 148 9.68 -19.19 -9.53
C VAL A 148 10.55 -18.76 -8.34
N THR A 149 11.30 -17.67 -8.46
CA THR A 149 12.04 -17.07 -7.35
C THR A 149 11.11 -16.54 -6.23
N SER A 150 9.82 -16.39 -6.52
CA SER A 150 8.81 -16.04 -5.52
C SER A 150 8.37 -17.29 -4.74
N SER A 151 8.29 -17.18 -3.40
CA SER A 151 7.77 -18.28 -2.58
C SER A 151 6.33 -18.64 -2.98
N PRO A 152 5.93 -19.92 -2.90
CA PRO A 152 4.55 -20.33 -3.22
C PRO A 152 3.49 -19.54 -2.44
N ASP A 153 3.77 -19.20 -1.19
CA ASP A 153 2.88 -18.42 -0.34
C ASP A 153 2.70 -16.99 -0.86
N ARG A 154 3.78 -16.36 -1.34
CA ARG A 154 3.72 -15.02 -1.94
C ARG A 154 2.92 -15.02 -3.25
N ILE A 155 3.13 -16.01 -4.11
CA ILE A 155 2.37 -16.16 -5.35
C ILE A 155 0.89 -16.39 -5.03
N SER A 156 0.60 -17.27 -4.07
CA SER A 156 -0.78 -17.55 -3.63
C SER A 156 -1.45 -16.30 -3.06
N ASN A 157 -0.73 -15.53 -2.24
CA ASN A 157 -1.22 -14.29 -1.65
C ASN A 157 -1.55 -13.24 -2.71
N GLU A 158 -0.69 -13.04 -3.72
CA GLU A 158 -0.95 -12.10 -4.81
C GLU A 158 -2.23 -12.47 -5.59
N ILE A 159 -2.36 -13.74 -6.01
CA ILE A 159 -3.54 -14.22 -6.74
C ILE A 159 -4.80 -14.11 -5.88
N PHE A 160 -4.70 -14.42 -4.58
CA PHE A 160 -5.82 -14.33 -3.65
C PHE A 160 -6.28 -12.87 -3.45
N ILE A 161 -5.35 -11.94 -3.25
CA ILE A 161 -5.66 -10.51 -3.13
C ILE A 161 -6.31 -9.98 -4.41
N LEU A 162 -5.76 -10.31 -5.58
CA LEU A 162 -6.34 -9.93 -6.88
C LEU A 162 -7.77 -10.46 -7.05
N ALA A 163 -8.05 -11.64 -6.49
CA ALA A 163 -9.38 -12.22 -6.42
C ALA A 163 -10.31 -11.45 -5.47
N GLU A 164 -9.85 -11.06 -4.28
CA GLU A 164 -10.65 -10.33 -3.29
C GLU A 164 -11.00 -8.89 -3.68
N VAL A 165 -10.14 -8.25 -4.48
CA VAL A 165 -10.36 -6.89 -4.98
C VAL A 165 -11.20 -6.84 -6.27
N ALA A 166 -11.79 -7.97 -6.68
CA ALA A 166 -12.71 -8.02 -7.79
C ALA A 166 -13.83 -6.97 -7.65
N GLY A 167 -14.08 -6.21 -8.70
CA GLY A 167 -15.05 -5.12 -8.74
C GLY A 167 -14.60 -3.79 -8.13
N CYS A 168 -13.42 -3.72 -7.50
CA CYS A 168 -12.89 -2.45 -7.00
C CYS A 168 -12.56 -1.50 -8.16
N ARG A 169 -12.95 -0.22 -8.03
CA ARG A 169 -12.69 0.77 -9.07
C ARG A 169 -11.20 1.12 -9.09
N ASN A 170 -10.67 1.36 -10.28
CA ASN A 170 -9.27 1.78 -10.45
C ASN A 170 -8.25 0.77 -9.88
N VAL A 171 -8.63 -0.50 -9.74
CA VAL A 171 -7.76 -1.61 -9.29
C VAL A 171 -7.70 -2.67 -10.39
N ALA A 172 -6.52 -3.25 -10.63
CA ALA A 172 -6.34 -4.35 -11.57
C ALA A 172 -7.31 -5.49 -11.28
N GLN A 173 -8.01 -5.95 -12.33
CA GLN A 173 -8.92 -7.09 -12.23
C GLN A 173 -8.23 -8.36 -12.72
N LEU A 174 -8.56 -9.50 -12.11
CA LEU A 174 -8.07 -10.80 -12.55
C LEU A 174 -9.10 -11.49 -13.44
N ILE A 175 -8.74 -11.78 -14.69
CA ILE A 175 -9.58 -12.57 -15.61
C ILE A 175 -9.42 -14.05 -15.27
N THR A 176 -8.18 -14.52 -15.24
CA THR A 176 -7.86 -15.90 -14.88
C THR A 176 -6.42 -16.03 -14.44
N ALA A 177 -6.12 -17.08 -13.69
CA ALA A 177 -4.75 -17.49 -13.41
C ALA A 177 -4.63 -19.00 -13.63
N PHE A 178 -3.50 -19.43 -14.17
CA PHE A 178 -3.22 -20.84 -14.35
C PHE A 178 -1.76 -21.16 -14.10
N ARG A 179 -1.53 -22.42 -13.75
CA ARG A 179 -0.23 -22.94 -13.38
C ARG A 179 0.11 -24.12 -14.27
N GLU A 180 1.31 -24.11 -14.83
CA GLU A 180 1.90 -25.24 -15.52
C GLU A 180 3.26 -25.55 -14.91
N ARG A 181 3.32 -26.65 -14.14
CA ARG A 181 4.47 -27.03 -13.30
C ARG A 181 4.86 -25.93 -12.29
N ASP A 182 5.99 -25.29 -12.51
CA ASP A 182 6.57 -24.20 -11.72
C ASP A 182 6.23 -22.82 -12.29
N GLN A 183 5.65 -22.76 -13.50
CA GLN A 183 5.26 -21.51 -14.13
C GLN A 183 3.85 -21.11 -13.69
N VAL A 184 3.70 -19.90 -13.18
CA VAL A 184 2.42 -19.30 -12.82
C VAL A 184 2.18 -18.09 -13.72
N VAL A 185 0.99 -18.03 -14.30
CA VAL A 185 0.58 -16.97 -15.21
C VAL A 185 -0.76 -16.41 -14.74
N ALA A 186 -0.80 -15.08 -14.59
CA ALA A 186 -2.02 -14.32 -14.34
C ALA A 186 -2.39 -13.52 -15.60
N VAL A 187 -3.66 -13.54 -15.95
CA VAL A 187 -4.21 -12.82 -17.10
C VAL A 187 -5.17 -11.75 -16.58
N MET A 188 -4.93 -10.51 -16.98
CA MET A 188 -5.65 -9.31 -16.52
C MET A 188 -6.09 -8.50 -17.74
N PRO A 189 -7.10 -7.61 -17.61
CA PRO A 189 -7.44 -6.69 -18.68
C PRO A 189 -6.24 -5.81 -19.02
N TYR A 190 -6.02 -5.55 -20.31
CA TYR A 190 -5.04 -4.56 -20.72
C TYR A 190 -5.59 -3.16 -20.46
N HIS A 191 -4.81 -2.34 -19.74
CA HIS A 191 -5.09 -0.93 -19.54
C HIS A 191 -4.08 -0.12 -20.33
N ARG A 192 -4.58 0.73 -21.24
CA ARG A 192 -3.74 1.69 -21.93
C ARG A 192 -3.16 2.67 -20.91
N ASN A 193 -1.88 2.94 -21.00
CA ASN A 193 -1.19 3.88 -20.14
C ASN A 193 -0.06 4.57 -20.90
N VAL A 194 0.48 5.61 -20.29
CA VAL A 194 1.67 6.32 -20.78
C VAL A 194 2.73 6.27 -19.68
N ASP A 195 4.01 6.20 -20.05
CA ASP A 195 5.11 6.27 -19.09
C ASP A 195 5.07 7.60 -18.31
N PHE A 196 5.22 7.51 -16.99
CA PHE A 196 5.13 8.65 -16.07
C PHE A 196 6.07 9.80 -16.43
N ARG A 197 7.30 9.49 -16.86
CA ARG A 197 8.35 10.48 -17.16
C ARG A 197 7.96 11.38 -18.33
N THR A 198 7.10 10.91 -19.22
CA THR A 198 6.66 11.68 -20.40
C THR A 198 5.70 12.82 -20.06
N TYR A 199 4.91 12.67 -19.00
CA TYR A 199 3.80 13.58 -18.70
C TYR A 199 3.91 14.29 -17.34
N TYR A 200 4.67 13.81 -16.35
CA TYR A 200 4.61 14.38 -14.99
C TYR A 200 4.97 15.87 -14.91
N GLN A 201 5.80 16.39 -15.81
CA GLN A 201 6.14 17.83 -15.87
C GLN A 201 5.13 18.66 -16.66
N LYS A 202 4.30 18.02 -17.48
CA LYS A 202 3.40 18.67 -18.47
C LYS A 202 1.93 18.54 -18.11
N LEU A 203 1.58 17.59 -17.23
CA LEU A 203 0.20 17.30 -16.87
C LEU A 203 -0.43 18.51 -16.15
N PRO A 204 -1.56 19.05 -16.66
CA PRO A 204 -2.24 20.16 -15.99
C PRO A 204 -2.80 19.72 -14.64
N ILE A 205 -3.07 20.68 -13.75
CA ILE A 205 -3.56 20.41 -12.39
C ILE A 205 -4.83 19.54 -12.38
N VAL A 206 -5.74 19.75 -13.34
CA VAL A 206 -6.95 18.94 -13.50
C VAL A 206 -6.62 17.48 -13.82
N GLY A 207 -5.58 17.23 -14.62
CA GLY A 207 -5.07 15.89 -14.89
C GLY A 207 -4.42 15.25 -13.66
N ILE A 208 -3.70 16.05 -12.86
CA ILE A 208 -3.14 15.60 -11.58
C ILE A 208 -4.28 15.22 -10.61
N GLN A 209 -5.35 16.02 -10.52
CA GLN A 209 -6.53 15.70 -9.72
C GLN A 209 -7.18 14.39 -10.17
N SER A 210 -7.32 14.17 -11.48
CA SER A 210 -7.85 12.92 -12.04
C SER A 210 -6.96 11.71 -11.72
N TYR A 211 -5.63 11.85 -11.82
CA TYR A 211 -4.66 10.83 -11.41
C TYR A 211 -4.87 10.42 -9.94
N PHE A 212 -4.90 11.41 -9.03
CA PHE A 212 -5.03 11.15 -7.61
C PHE A 212 -6.42 10.70 -7.20
N ARG A 213 -7.48 11.14 -7.88
CA ARG A 213 -8.84 10.62 -7.64
C ARG A 213 -8.92 9.13 -7.95
N CYS A 214 -8.38 8.70 -9.09
CA CYS A 214 -8.30 7.29 -9.45
C CYS A 214 -7.45 6.50 -8.43
N LEU A 215 -6.27 7.03 -8.05
CA LEU A 215 -5.40 6.37 -7.07
C LEU A 215 -6.06 6.24 -5.69
N PHE A 216 -6.66 7.31 -5.17
CA PHE A 216 -7.29 7.28 -3.85
C PHE A 216 -8.62 6.51 -3.82
N ARG A 217 -9.34 6.40 -4.95
CA ARG A 217 -10.46 5.43 -5.11
C ARG A 217 -9.96 4.00 -4.96
N ALA A 218 -8.87 3.65 -5.65
CA ALA A 218 -8.24 2.33 -5.53
C ALA A 218 -7.78 2.05 -4.10
N LEU A 219 -7.04 2.99 -3.49
CA LEU A 219 -6.52 2.85 -2.12
C LEU A 219 -7.64 2.74 -1.09
N ARG A 220 -8.70 3.56 -1.18
CA ARG A 220 -9.87 3.45 -0.30
C ARG A 220 -10.47 2.05 -0.37
N ASP A 221 -10.67 1.51 -1.57
CA ASP A 221 -11.36 0.23 -1.76
C ASP A 221 -10.54 -0.95 -1.22
N ILE A 222 -9.22 -0.96 -1.43
CA ILE A 222 -8.35 -2.02 -0.89
C ILE A 222 -8.13 -1.85 0.63
N HIS A 223 -8.01 -0.62 1.14
CA HIS A 223 -7.84 -0.36 2.58
C HIS A 223 -9.09 -0.74 3.37
N ALA A 224 -10.29 -0.53 2.81
CA ALA A 224 -11.55 -0.99 3.41
C ALA A 224 -11.62 -2.51 3.54
N ARG A 225 -10.91 -3.26 2.69
CA ARG A 225 -10.76 -4.73 2.76
C ARG A 225 -9.62 -5.17 3.68
N GLY A 226 -8.96 -4.23 4.36
CA GLY A 226 -7.80 -4.51 5.19
C GLY A 226 -6.58 -4.94 4.38
N ILE A 227 -6.45 -4.52 3.13
CA ILE A 227 -5.31 -4.81 2.25
C ILE A 227 -4.43 -3.56 2.18
N VAL A 228 -3.12 -3.72 2.38
CA VAL A 228 -2.11 -2.66 2.17
C VAL A 228 -1.29 -3.03 0.96
N HIS A 229 -1.13 -2.11 0.00
CA HIS A 229 -0.44 -2.37 -1.26
C HIS A 229 1.08 -2.47 -1.09
N ARG A 230 1.67 -1.62 -0.23
CA ARG A 230 3.09 -1.55 0.14
C ARG A 230 4.06 -1.09 -0.94
N ASP A 231 3.66 -1.11 -2.20
CA ASP A 231 4.51 -0.67 -3.33
C ASP A 231 3.80 0.33 -4.25
N VAL A 232 3.12 1.31 -3.68
CA VAL A 232 2.52 2.41 -4.46
C VAL A 232 3.65 3.28 -5.03
N LYS A 233 3.71 3.36 -6.36
CA LYS A 233 4.68 4.15 -7.12
C LYS A 233 4.15 4.37 -8.55
N PRO A 234 4.72 5.30 -9.34
CA PRO A 234 4.22 5.57 -10.69
C PRO A 234 4.23 4.33 -11.61
N ALA A 235 5.24 3.45 -11.49
CA ALA A 235 5.31 2.22 -12.28
C ALA A 235 4.18 1.21 -11.99
N ASN A 236 3.58 1.28 -10.79
CA ASN A 236 2.48 0.41 -10.37
C ASN A 236 1.11 1.10 -10.49
N PHE A 237 1.04 2.26 -11.16
CA PHE A 237 -0.22 2.95 -11.40
C PHE A 237 -0.33 3.34 -12.88
N LEU A 238 -1.03 2.51 -13.64
CA LEU A 238 -1.23 2.65 -15.07
C LEU A 238 -2.21 3.80 -15.33
N PHE A 239 -1.70 4.94 -15.80
CA PHE A 239 -2.50 6.13 -16.08
C PHE A 239 -2.43 6.53 -17.55
N ASP A 240 -3.58 6.89 -18.12
CA ASP A 240 -3.68 7.49 -19.45
C ASP A 240 -4.09 8.96 -19.32
N PRO A 241 -3.16 9.92 -19.53
CA PRO A 241 -3.44 11.35 -19.46
C PRO A 241 -4.55 11.85 -20.40
N ARG A 242 -4.86 11.12 -21.48
CA ARG A 242 -5.89 11.51 -22.45
C ARG A 242 -7.29 11.24 -21.93
N SER A 243 -7.51 10.05 -21.35
CA SER A 243 -8.79 9.67 -20.75
C SER A 243 -8.94 10.16 -19.31
N GLY A 244 -7.82 10.42 -18.61
CA GLY A 244 -7.83 10.72 -17.17
C GLY A 244 -8.16 9.50 -16.30
N ASN A 245 -8.04 8.29 -16.85
CA ASN A 245 -8.30 7.05 -16.13
C ASN A 245 -6.99 6.41 -15.64
N GLY A 246 -7.01 5.91 -14.40
CA GLY A 246 -5.87 5.27 -13.76
C GLY A 246 -6.22 3.94 -13.11
N VAL A 247 -5.29 3.00 -13.09
CA VAL A 247 -5.46 1.67 -12.48
C VAL A 247 -4.23 1.29 -11.66
N LEU A 248 -4.44 0.98 -10.38
CA LEU A 248 -3.44 0.42 -9.47
C LEU A 248 -3.21 -1.05 -9.78
N VAL A 249 -1.95 -1.43 -9.99
CA VAL A 249 -1.52 -2.78 -10.37
C VAL A 249 -0.41 -3.30 -9.46
N ASP A 250 -0.12 -4.59 -9.57
CA ASP A 250 0.97 -5.30 -8.89
C ASP A 250 0.81 -5.44 -7.36
N PHE A 251 0.03 -6.45 -6.96
CA PHE A 251 -0.17 -6.84 -5.57
C PHE A 251 0.88 -7.83 -5.05
N GLY A 252 2.01 -8.00 -5.75
CA GLY A 252 3.06 -8.96 -5.38
C GLY A 252 3.74 -8.68 -4.04
N LEU A 253 3.62 -7.47 -3.51
CA LEU A 253 4.10 -7.06 -2.18
C LEU A 253 2.97 -6.75 -1.20
N ALA A 254 1.70 -6.90 -1.61
CA ALA A 254 0.57 -6.53 -0.79
C ALA A 254 0.34 -7.52 0.36
N MET A 255 -0.30 -7.05 1.42
CA MET A 255 -0.62 -7.89 2.59
C MET A 255 -1.96 -7.54 3.21
N HIS A 256 -2.53 -8.51 3.92
CA HIS A 256 -3.63 -8.26 4.84
C HIS A 256 -3.12 -7.66 6.15
N VAL A 257 -3.80 -6.62 6.63
CA VAL A 257 -3.60 -6.04 7.94
C VAL A 257 -3.97 -7.08 9.00
N SER A 258 -2.97 -7.59 9.73
CA SER A 258 -3.21 -8.51 10.83
C SER A 258 -3.56 -7.75 12.11
N SER A 259 -4.67 -8.08 12.75
CA SER A 259 -4.99 -7.58 14.10
C SER A 259 -4.15 -8.32 15.15
N GLN A 260 -2.92 -7.85 15.40
CA GLN A 260 -2.11 -8.40 16.49
C GLN A 260 -2.67 -7.95 17.86
N SER A 261 -2.65 -8.84 18.85
CA SER A 261 -3.20 -8.58 20.20
C SER A 261 -2.29 -7.72 21.09
N SER A 262 -1.06 -7.44 20.67
CA SER A 262 -0.10 -6.60 21.39
C SER A 262 0.75 -5.80 20.41
N THR A 263 0.48 -4.51 20.27
CA THR A 263 1.33 -3.60 19.47
C THR A 263 2.67 -3.41 20.17
N GLY A 264 3.76 -3.51 19.40
CA GLY A 264 5.09 -3.07 19.87
C GLY A 264 5.19 -1.54 19.98
N CYS A 265 4.16 -0.84 19.48
CA CYS A 265 4.09 0.61 19.30
C CYS A 265 3.20 1.31 20.33
N ASN A 266 3.30 2.65 20.36
CA ASN A 266 2.54 3.56 21.22
C ASN A 266 1.25 4.10 20.57
N HIS A 267 0.88 3.51 19.45
CA HIS A 267 -0.42 3.65 18.83
C HIS A 267 -1.09 2.29 18.81
N SER A 268 -2.42 2.28 18.69
CA SER A 268 -3.17 1.04 18.48
C SER A 268 -2.83 0.44 17.12
N SER A 269 -3.10 -0.85 16.97
CA SER A 269 -3.24 -1.45 15.65
C SER A 269 -4.36 -0.75 14.88
N PRO A 270 -4.30 -0.76 13.54
CA PRO A 270 -5.39 -0.29 12.70
C PRO A 270 -6.69 -1.08 12.96
N THR A 271 -7.82 -0.39 12.90
CA THR A 271 -9.18 -0.93 13.08
C THR A 271 -10.12 -0.30 12.04
N ALA A 272 -11.34 -0.82 11.88
CA ALA A 272 -12.33 -0.22 10.97
C ALA A 272 -12.67 1.24 11.34
N GLU A 273 -12.71 1.58 12.64
CA GLU A 273 -12.99 2.95 13.11
C GLU A 273 -11.75 3.85 13.02
N PHE A 274 -10.56 3.28 13.23
CA PHE A 274 -9.27 3.98 13.14
C PHE A 274 -8.34 3.26 12.15
N PRO A 275 -8.47 3.47 10.84
CA PRO A 275 -7.75 2.71 9.81
C PRO A 275 -6.23 2.86 9.87
N HIS A 276 -5.73 3.97 10.42
CA HIS A 276 -4.31 4.23 10.63
C HIS A 276 -3.88 4.05 12.11
N GLY A 277 -4.77 3.47 12.93
CA GLY A 277 -4.62 3.41 14.38
C GLY A 277 -4.88 4.77 15.05
N ARG A 278 -4.79 4.79 16.38
CA ARG A 278 -4.90 6.00 17.19
C ARG A 278 -3.78 6.04 18.23
N PHE A 279 -3.46 7.23 18.73
CA PHE A 279 -2.61 7.32 19.91
C PHE A 279 -3.25 6.54 21.07
N LEU A 280 -2.45 5.74 21.76
CA LEU A 280 -2.92 5.10 22.97
C LEU A 280 -2.92 6.15 24.10
N ASP A 281 -4.07 6.32 24.75
CA ASP A 281 -4.17 7.04 26.02
C ASP A 281 -3.51 6.19 27.09
N LEU A 282 -2.19 6.31 27.17
CA LEU A 282 -1.39 5.55 28.09
C LEU A 282 -1.44 6.23 29.46
N GLU A 283 -1.79 5.45 30.50
CA GLU A 283 -1.76 5.88 31.90
C GLU A 283 -0.48 6.69 32.24
N ASP A 284 -0.56 7.56 33.27
CA ASP A 284 0.50 8.48 33.71
C ASP A 284 1.93 7.88 33.75
N THR A 285 2.06 6.58 33.98
CA THR A 285 3.32 5.81 34.00
C THR A 285 4.06 5.83 32.66
N TRP A 286 3.38 5.87 31.52
CA TRP A 286 3.98 5.86 30.19
C TRP A 286 4.41 7.24 29.71
N GLN A 287 3.73 8.31 30.14
CA GLN A 287 4.22 9.68 29.97
C GLN A 287 5.59 9.85 30.64
N HIS A 288 5.82 9.19 31.78
CA HIS A 288 7.13 9.14 32.42
C HIS A 288 8.17 8.39 31.57
N THR A 289 7.82 7.25 30.96
CA THR A 289 8.70 6.51 30.03
C THR A 289 9.05 7.32 28.79
N LEU A 290 8.07 8.00 28.18
CA LEU A 290 8.26 8.90 27.04
C LEU A 290 9.17 10.10 27.38
N ARG A 291 8.90 10.75 28.51
CA ARG A 291 9.75 11.86 29.01
C ARG A 291 11.17 11.38 29.29
N ARG A 292 11.32 10.16 29.84
CA ARG A 292 12.61 9.54 30.08
C ARG A 292 13.32 9.21 28.78
N ALA A 293 12.67 8.56 27.81
CA ALA A 293 13.23 8.22 26.51
C ALA A 293 13.66 9.48 25.75
N ARG A 294 12.85 10.55 25.73
CA ARG A 294 13.23 11.87 25.18
C ARG A 294 14.45 12.45 25.89
N ARG A 295 14.47 12.40 27.23
CA ARG A 295 15.61 12.91 28.02
C ARG A 295 16.88 12.12 27.73
N GLU A 296 16.79 10.80 27.64
CA GLU A 296 17.91 9.91 27.33
C GLU A 296 18.40 10.12 25.89
N ALA A 297 17.50 10.24 24.91
CA ALA A 297 17.85 10.50 23.52
C ALA A 297 18.57 11.85 23.37
N ARG A 298 18.04 12.92 23.96
CA ARG A 298 18.66 14.25 23.96
C ARG A 298 19.98 14.29 24.71
N ALA A 299 20.07 13.60 25.84
CA ALA A 299 21.32 13.48 26.59
C ALA A 299 22.39 12.75 25.79
N ARG A 300 22.01 11.69 25.05
CA ARG A 300 22.92 10.97 24.15
C ARG A 300 23.33 11.83 22.95
N LYS A 301 22.40 12.56 22.31
CA LYS A 301 22.71 13.52 21.23
C LYS A 301 23.70 14.59 21.66
N ALA A 302 23.62 15.05 22.91
CA ALA A 302 24.54 16.04 23.46
C ALA A 302 25.95 15.50 23.75
N LEU A 303 26.19 14.20 23.60
CA LEU A 303 27.52 13.62 23.72
C LEU A 303 28.38 14.01 22.50
N PRO A 304 29.72 14.05 22.68
CA PRO A 304 30.66 14.14 21.57
C PRO A 304 30.38 13.10 20.48
N SER A 305 30.64 13.43 19.21
CA SER A 305 30.28 12.58 18.06
C SER A 305 30.93 11.20 18.08
N ASP A 306 32.09 11.03 18.74
CA ASP A 306 32.75 9.76 19.01
C ASP A 306 31.99 8.85 19.99
N LYS A 307 30.99 9.39 20.68
CA LYS A 307 30.13 8.68 21.65
C LYS A 307 28.68 8.56 21.20
N VAL A 308 28.33 9.14 20.04
CA VAL A 308 27.04 8.98 19.37
C VAL A 308 27.22 7.94 18.26
N GLY A 309 27.05 6.67 18.60
CA GLY A 309 27.25 5.54 17.70
C GLY A 309 26.65 4.25 18.24
N TYR A 310 26.66 3.21 17.44
CA TYR A 310 26.27 1.86 17.86
C TYR A 310 27.45 1.11 18.47
N PRO A 311 27.23 0.15 19.40
CA PRO A 311 28.28 -0.74 19.85
C PRO A 311 28.89 -1.46 18.63
N ALA A 312 30.22 -1.47 18.52
CA ALA A 312 30.91 -2.18 17.44
C ALA A 312 30.68 -3.70 17.47
N ASP A 313 30.37 -4.23 18.66
CA ASP A 313 30.03 -5.63 18.91
C ASP A 313 28.67 -5.68 19.61
N ASP A 314 27.60 -5.69 18.82
CA ASP A 314 26.22 -5.72 19.31
C ASP A 314 25.63 -7.12 19.05
N HIS A 315 25.56 -7.93 20.10
CA HIS A 315 25.01 -9.29 20.03
C HIS A 315 23.49 -9.35 20.14
N ARG A 316 22.80 -8.21 20.20
CA ARG A 316 21.34 -8.21 20.27
C ARG A 316 20.77 -8.71 18.93
N PRO A 317 19.65 -9.45 18.94
CA PRO A 317 19.01 -9.88 17.71
C PRO A 317 18.60 -8.67 16.88
N VAL A 318 18.80 -8.76 15.57
CA VAL A 318 18.36 -7.72 14.63
C VAL A 318 16.83 -7.65 14.68
N SER A 319 16.29 -6.45 14.85
CA SER A 319 14.84 -6.27 14.74
C SER A 319 14.40 -6.64 13.33
N LYS A 320 13.59 -7.69 13.23
CA LYS A 320 12.89 -8.09 12.01
C LYS A 320 11.59 -7.31 11.94
N ALA A 321 11.33 -6.67 10.80
CA ALA A 321 10.07 -6.02 10.48
C ALA A 321 9.94 -6.03 8.96
N ASN A 322 8.72 -6.15 8.45
CA ASN A 322 8.52 -6.24 7.00
C ASN A 322 8.78 -4.89 6.33
N ARG A 323 9.84 -4.81 5.51
CA ARG A 323 10.26 -3.59 4.80
C ARG A 323 10.06 -3.64 3.29
N ALA A 324 9.27 -4.60 2.79
CA ALA A 324 8.89 -4.66 1.38
C ALA A 324 8.34 -3.33 0.87
N GLY A 325 8.71 -2.96 -0.36
CA GLY A 325 8.34 -1.72 -1.06
C GLY A 325 9.56 -1.03 -1.68
N THR A 326 9.36 -0.10 -2.62
CA THR A 326 10.47 0.58 -3.33
C THR A 326 11.13 1.69 -2.49
N ARG A 327 12.46 1.78 -2.51
CA ARG A 327 13.21 2.87 -1.85
C ARG A 327 12.75 4.24 -2.37
N GLY A 328 12.74 5.25 -1.50
CA GLY A 328 12.20 6.58 -1.82
C GLY A 328 10.67 6.72 -1.65
N PHE A 329 9.92 5.61 -1.59
CA PHE A 329 8.47 5.61 -1.33
C PHE A 329 8.11 5.10 0.07
N ARG A 330 9.06 4.47 0.77
CA ARG A 330 8.86 3.92 2.12
C ARG A 330 8.56 5.03 3.14
N ALA A 331 7.48 4.87 3.88
CA ALA A 331 7.09 5.77 4.97
C ALA A 331 8.06 5.71 6.17
N PRO A 332 8.11 6.74 7.03
CA PRO A 332 9.00 6.78 8.19
C PRO A 332 8.87 5.55 9.11
N GLU A 333 7.66 5.06 9.33
CA GLU A 333 7.38 3.87 10.14
C GLU A 333 7.99 2.58 9.55
N VAL A 334 8.05 2.46 8.22
CA VAL A 334 8.69 1.32 7.55
C VAL A 334 10.20 1.37 7.76
N LEU A 335 10.81 2.55 7.57
CA LEU A 335 12.24 2.79 7.77
C LEU A 335 12.66 2.62 9.25
N LEU A 336 11.74 2.89 10.18
CA LEU A 336 11.90 2.66 11.62
C LEU A 336 11.60 1.22 12.06
N LYS A 337 11.35 0.31 11.10
CA LYS A 337 11.08 -1.11 11.36
C LYS A 337 9.86 -1.30 12.27
N CYS A 338 8.77 -0.59 12.00
CA CYS A 338 7.48 -0.80 12.67
C CYS A 338 6.82 -2.08 12.13
N ASP A 339 6.29 -2.93 13.01
CA ASP A 339 5.51 -4.12 12.63
C ASP A 339 4.02 -3.80 12.42
N ASP A 340 3.51 -2.79 13.13
CA ASP A 340 2.12 -2.34 13.07
C ASP A 340 1.89 -1.37 11.89
N GLN A 341 2.14 -1.85 10.67
CA GLN A 341 1.93 -1.09 9.42
C GLN A 341 0.45 -1.12 8.99
N SER A 342 -0.02 -0.03 8.39
CA SER A 342 -1.41 0.13 7.93
C SER A 342 -1.44 0.77 6.53
N GLY A 343 -2.64 1.00 5.99
CA GLY A 343 -2.84 1.74 4.73
C GLY A 343 -2.18 3.13 4.72
N ALA A 344 -1.79 3.67 5.87
CA ALA A 344 -1.05 4.92 5.98
C ALA A 344 0.23 4.94 5.13
N ILE A 345 0.93 3.81 4.99
CA ILE A 345 2.17 3.74 4.22
C ILE A 345 1.92 3.95 2.72
N ASP A 346 0.76 3.51 2.21
CA ASP A 346 0.36 3.73 0.82
C ASP A 346 0.00 5.20 0.58
N VAL A 347 -0.63 5.86 1.56
CA VAL A 347 -0.94 7.30 1.48
C VAL A 347 0.34 8.14 1.47
N TRP A 348 1.35 7.75 2.27
CA TRP A 348 2.67 8.40 2.22
C TRP A 348 3.32 8.28 0.85
N ALA A 349 3.29 7.08 0.27
CA ALA A 349 3.83 6.83 -1.06
C ALA A 349 3.07 7.63 -2.14
N ALA A 350 1.74 7.73 -2.06
CA ALA A 350 0.94 8.61 -2.92
C ALA A 350 1.32 10.09 -2.76
N GLY A 351 1.54 10.58 -1.53
CA GLY A 351 2.03 11.94 -1.27
C GLY A 351 3.41 12.19 -1.89
N THR A 352 4.28 11.17 -1.91
CA THR A 352 5.58 11.23 -2.57
C THR A 352 5.43 11.35 -4.09
N VAL A 353 4.47 10.64 -4.70
CA VAL A 353 4.14 10.82 -6.12
C VAL A 353 3.66 12.24 -6.41
N LEU A 354 2.84 12.82 -5.52
CA LEU A 354 2.37 14.20 -5.70
C LEU A 354 3.52 15.21 -5.66
N MET A 355 4.51 14.97 -4.79
CA MET A 355 5.72 15.78 -4.75
C MET A 355 6.48 15.77 -6.09
N PHE A 356 6.47 14.68 -6.85
CA PHE A 356 7.10 14.68 -8.18
C PHE A 356 6.41 15.64 -9.16
N PHE A 357 5.08 15.68 -9.15
CA PHE A 357 4.32 16.64 -9.95
C PHE A 357 4.59 18.09 -9.50
N LEU A 358 4.51 18.36 -8.19
CA LEU A 358 4.67 19.71 -7.65
C LEU A 358 6.09 20.24 -7.88
N THR A 359 7.11 19.44 -7.61
CA THR A 359 8.52 19.86 -7.75
C THR A 359 9.06 19.72 -9.17
N GLN A 360 8.35 19.01 -10.04
CA GLN A 360 8.81 18.63 -11.39
C GLN A 360 10.15 17.87 -11.38
N ARG A 361 10.40 17.07 -10.34
CA ARG A 361 11.61 16.24 -10.17
C ARG A 361 11.26 14.79 -9.89
N PHE A 362 11.91 13.88 -10.61
CA PHE A 362 11.76 12.45 -10.44
C PHE A 362 13.08 11.72 -10.74
N PRO A 363 13.62 10.88 -9.84
CA PRO A 363 13.18 10.70 -8.44
C PRO A 363 13.54 11.90 -7.55
N LEU A 364 12.88 12.04 -6.40
CA LEU A 364 13.17 13.09 -5.41
C LEU A 364 14.28 12.69 -4.41
N TYR A 365 14.35 11.40 -4.11
CA TYR A 365 15.26 10.78 -3.14
C TYR A 365 16.22 9.85 -3.88
N SER A 366 17.46 9.75 -3.42
CA SER A 366 18.52 8.97 -4.07
C SER A 366 19.23 8.04 -3.10
N ALA A 367 18.50 7.53 -2.11
CA ALA A 367 19.05 6.71 -1.04
C ALA A 367 19.42 5.30 -1.51
N SER A 368 20.64 4.87 -1.15
CA SER A 368 21.16 3.54 -1.42
C SER A 368 20.68 2.49 -0.41
N ASP A 369 20.28 2.91 0.80
CA ASP A 369 19.74 2.02 1.84
C ASP A 369 18.67 2.71 2.72
N ASP A 370 18.04 1.94 3.60
CA ASP A 370 16.98 2.43 4.50
C ASP A 370 17.48 3.50 5.49
N VAL A 371 18.76 3.47 5.86
CA VAL A 371 19.34 4.41 6.81
C VAL A 371 19.56 5.76 6.13
N GLU A 372 20.09 5.75 4.91
CA GLU A 372 20.23 6.95 4.08
C GLU A 372 18.85 7.55 3.78
N ALA A 373 17.87 6.74 3.40
CA ALA A 373 16.49 7.20 3.16
C ALA A 373 15.88 7.86 4.41
N LEU A 374 16.07 7.25 5.59
CA LEU A 374 15.61 7.82 6.86
C LEU A 374 16.30 9.16 7.15
N MET A 375 17.59 9.28 6.83
CA MET A 375 18.36 10.50 7.04
C MET A 375 17.97 11.63 6.06
N GLU A 376 17.69 11.32 4.80
CA GLU A 376 17.15 12.28 3.82
C GLU A 376 15.80 12.83 4.29
N LEU A 377 14.87 11.96 4.71
CA LEU A 377 13.59 12.38 5.28
C LEU A 377 13.76 13.20 6.55
N ALA A 378 14.65 12.79 7.46
CA ALA A 378 14.91 13.53 8.69
C ALA A 378 15.50 14.93 8.45
N ALA A 379 16.23 15.13 7.34
CA ALA A 379 16.74 16.46 6.97
C ALA A 379 15.62 17.43 6.57
N ILE A 380 14.51 16.92 6.00
CA ILE A 380 13.34 17.70 5.62
C ILE A 380 12.40 17.87 6.83
N ILE A 381 12.01 16.75 7.45
CA ILE A 381 11.03 16.70 8.57
C ILE A 381 11.60 17.35 9.85
N GLY A 382 12.92 17.33 10.02
CA GLY A 382 13.59 17.87 11.20
C GLY A 382 13.66 16.90 12.38
N TYR A 383 14.65 17.16 13.25
CA TYR A 383 14.99 16.25 14.34
C TYR A 383 13.86 16.06 15.36
N LYS A 384 13.18 17.13 15.78
CA LYS A 384 12.15 17.03 16.83
C LYS A 384 10.92 16.26 16.36
N ALA A 385 10.54 16.40 15.09
CA ALA A 385 9.44 15.66 14.51
C ALA A 385 9.83 14.18 14.35
N MET A 386 11.03 13.89 13.85
CA MET A 386 11.50 12.51 13.73
C MET A 386 11.72 11.80 15.07
N GLU A 387 12.13 12.53 16.11
CA GLU A 387 12.14 12.03 17.49
C GLU A 387 10.74 11.58 17.93
N ARG A 388 9.68 12.33 17.59
CA ARG A 388 8.29 11.97 17.92
C ARG A 388 7.83 10.72 17.18
N VAL A 389 8.12 10.62 15.88
CA VAL A 389 7.77 9.45 15.05
C VAL A 389 8.49 8.20 15.55
N ALA A 390 9.79 8.26 15.81
CA ALA A 390 10.53 7.13 16.37
C ALA A 390 9.93 6.65 17.69
N ILE A 391 9.63 7.61 18.58
CA ILE A 391 8.98 7.32 19.85
C ILE A 391 7.60 6.67 19.65
N LEU A 392 6.82 7.11 18.68
CA LEU A 392 5.50 6.53 18.37
C LEU A 392 5.59 5.02 18.09
N HIS A 393 6.67 4.58 17.43
CA HIS A 393 6.95 3.17 17.13
C HIS A 393 7.88 2.49 18.16
N ASN A 394 7.98 3.05 19.37
CA ASN A 394 8.84 2.53 20.44
C ASN A 394 10.32 2.36 20.04
N ARG A 395 10.80 3.27 19.19
CA ARG A 395 12.20 3.39 18.73
C ARG A 395 12.86 4.63 19.33
N THR A 396 14.18 4.71 19.19
CA THR A 396 14.97 5.89 19.55
C THR A 396 15.68 6.41 18.31
N PHE A 397 15.49 7.70 18.00
CA PHE A 397 16.19 8.37 16.89
C PHE A 397 17.41 9.14 17.41
N LEU A 398 18.60 8.72 17.00
CA LEU A 398 19.88 9.36 17.32
C LEU A 398 20.68 9.55 16.04
N THR A 399 21.25 10.74 15.87
CA THR A 399 22.10 11.06 14.72
C THR A 399 23.18 12.05 15.14
N ASN A 400 24.34 11.94 14.51
CA ASN A 400 25.43 12.90 14.58
C ASN A 400 25.50 13.79 13.32
N VAL A 401 24.59 13.58 12.35
CA VAL A 401 24.48 14.42 11.15
C VAL A 401 23.84 15.75 11.54
N PRO A 402 24.49 16.90 11.23
CA PRO A 402 23.91 18.21 11.50
C PRO A 402 22.60 18.43 10.72
N MET A 403 21.51 18.73 11.42
CA MET A 403 20.21 19.03 10.82
C MET A 403 19.39 19.99 11.67
N SER A 404 18.36 20.59 11.07
CA SER A 404 17.42 21.49 11.75
C SER A 404 16.59 20.74 12.78
N ASP A 405 16.26 21.41 13.89
CA ASP A 405 15.35 20.87 14.91
C ASP A 405 13.88 20.88 14.45
N GLU A 406 13.45 21.92 13.71
CA GLU A 406 12.03 22.16 13.37
C GLU A 406 11.61 21.67 11.98
N GLY A 407 12.57 21.31 11.11
CA GLY A 407 12.28 20.87 9.73
C GLY A 407 11.79 22.01 8.82
N ILE A 408 11.29 21.64 7.64
CA ILE A 408 10.65 22.51 6.66
C ILE A 408 9.27 21.89 6.31
N PRO A 409 8.16 22.66 6.36
CA PRO A 409 6.86 22.17 5.89
C PRO A 409 6.91 21.69 4.44
N TRP A 410 6.14 20.66 4.08
CA TRP A 410 6.20 20.08 2.73
C TRP A 410 5.82 21.08 1.64
N ARG A 411 4.90 22.01 1.92
CA ARG A 411 4.57 23.09 0.98
C ARG A 411 5.75 24.01 0.69
N GLU A 412 6.49 24.41 1.74
CA GLU A 412 7.65 25.28 1.62
C GLU A 412 8.78 24.54 0.92
N PHE A 413 8.94 23.25 1.19
CA PHE A 413 9.90 22.40 0.50
C PHE A 413 9.57 22.26 -1.00
N ALA A 414 8.28 22.09 -1.35
CA ALA A 414 7.83 22.06 -2.74
C ALA A 414 8.13 23.39 -3.46
N ILE A 415 7.79 24.53 -2.85
CA ILE A 415 8.08 25.88 -3.37
C ILE A 415 9.58 26.12 -3.49
N LEU A 416 10.39 25.66 -2.53
CA LEU A 416 11.84 25.78 -2.58
C LEU A 416 12.43 25.06 -3.80
N LEU A 417 11.91 23.89 -4.14
CA LEU A 417 12.37 23.09 -5.27
C LEU A 417 11.77 23.55 -6.61
N ASN A 418 10.58 24.13 -6.57
CA ASN A 418 9.89 24.73 -7.70
C ASN A 418 9.25 26.09 -7.32
N PRO A 419 10.00 27.21 -7.45
CA PRO A 419 9.50 28.53 -7.07
C PRO A 419 8.31 29.03 -7.92
N SER A 420 8.02 28.40 -9.06
CA SER A 420 6.85 28.74 -9.89
C SER A 420 5.51 28.38 -9.25
N LEU A 421 5.54 27.63 -8.15
CA LEU A 421 4.34 27.33 -7.38
C LEU A 421 3.82 28.54 -6.57
N ASP A 422 4.66 29.53 -6.33
CA ASP A 422 4.31 30.76 -5.57
C ASP A 422 4.29 31.99 -6.49
N ASP A 423 3.82 31.82 -7.73
CA ASP A 423 3.74 32.90 -8.72
C ASP A 423 2.56 33.85 -8.41
N PRO A 424 2.81 35.10 -7.96
CA PRO A 424 1.75 36.04 -7.59
C PRO A 424 0.95 36.56 -8.79
N ASP A 425 1.46 36.38 -10.01
CA ASP A 425 0.82 36.83 -11.25
C ASP A 425 0.02 35.71 -11.94
N GLY A 426 -0.13 34.54 -11.28
CA GLY A 426 -0.85 33.38 -11.81
C GLY A 426 -2.38 33.56 -11.92
N GLU A 427 -3.00 32.80 -12.81
CA GLU A 427 -4.48 32.74 -12.94
C GLU A 427 -5.13 32.32 -11.60
N PRO A 428 -6.18 33.01 -11.11
CA PRO A 428 -6.76 32.77 -9.78
C PRO A 428 -7.22 31.32 -9.54
N GLU A 429 -7.90 30.71 -10.51
CA GLU A 429 -8.38 29.33 -10.42
C GLU A 429 -7.22 28.33 -10.31
N ARG A 430 -6.13 28.58 -11.04
CA ARG A 430 -4.90 27.79 -10.94
C ARG A 430 -4.24 27.97 -9.57
N SER A 431 -4.31 29.18 -9.01
CA SER A 431 -3.74 29.49 -7.69
C SER A 431 -4.50 28.78 -6.56
N GLU A 432 -5.84 28.73 -6.61
CA GLU A 432 -6.65 28.00 -5.63
C GLU A 432 -6.39 26.49 -5.67
N ALA A 433 -6.47 25.87 -6.86
CA ALA A 433 -6.22 24.43 -7.01
C ALA A 433 -4.80 24.03 -6.57
N LEU A 434 -3.83 24.93 -6.74
CA LEU A 434 -2.46 24.71 -6.30
C LEU A 434 -2.32 24.82 -4.78
N GLU A 435 -2.97 25.78 -4.14
CA GLU A 435 -2.99 25.89 -2.68
C GLU A 435 -3.66 24.67 -2.04
N GLU A 436 -4.74 24.18 -2.64
CA GLU A 436 -5.37 22.90 -2.26
C GLU A 436 -4.42 21.71 -2.43
N ALA A 437 -3.64 21.66 -3.52
CA ALA A 437 -2.65 20.61 -3.74
C ALA A 437 -1.52 20.63 -2.69
N LEU A 438 -1.10 21.83 -2.27
CA LEU A 438 -0.08 22.03 -1.24
C LEU A 438 -0.57 21.64 0.16
N ASP A 439 -1.82 21.95 0.52
CA ASP A 439 -2.46 21.42 1.75
C ASP A 439 -2.62 19.90 1.67
N PHE A 440 -3.03 19.37 0.51
CA PHE A 440 -3.22 17.95 0.32
C PHE A 440 -1.92 17.14 0.50
N VAL A 441 -0.80 17.60 -0.08
CA VAL A 441 0.50 16.92 0.07
C VAL A 441 1.00 16.96 1.51
N GLU A 442 0.76 18.04 2.26
CA GLU A 442 1.11 18.13 3.68
C GLU A 442 0.38 17.08 4.50
N ARG A 443 -0.91 16.84 4.21
CA ARG A 443 -1.71 15.83 4.93
C ARG A 443 -1.37 14.40 4.53
N CYS A 444 -0.95 14.17 3.29
CA CYS A 444 -0.46 12.85 2.83
C CYS A 444 0.92 12.52 3.44
N LEU A 445 1.80 13.52 3.56
CA LEU A 445 3.16 13.37 4.10
C LEU A 445 3.26 13.72 5.58
N GLU A 446 2.16 13.61 6.34
CA GLU A 446 2.18 13.69 7.80
C GLU A 446 3.04 12.52 8.36
N PRO A 447 4.15 12.80 9.07
CA PRO A 447 5.07 11.75 9.51
C PRO A 447 4.48 10.77 10.52
N GLN A 448 3.51 11.18 11.34
CA GLN A 448 2.86 10.29 12.31
C GLN A 448 1.67 9.58 11.66
N ALA A 449 1.77 8.26 11.46
CA ALA A 449 0.73 7.47 10.80
C ALA A 449 -0.71 7.69 11.36
N PRO A 450 -0.96 7.74 12.68
CA PRO A 450 -2.31 7.91 13.23
C PRO A 450 -2.99 9.25 12.90
N THR A 451 -2.23 10.27 12.51
CA THR A 451 -2.74 11.59 12.10
C THR A 451 -2.66 11.82 10.60
N ARG A 452 -2.02 10.91 9.87
CA ARG A 452 -1.96 10.95 8.41
C ARG A 452 -3.35 10.69 7.85
N MET A 453 -3.75 11.50 6.88
CA MET A 453 -5.04 11.41 6.21
C MET A 453 -5.26 10.00 5.63
N THR A 454 -6.45 9.44 5.79
CA THR A 454 -6.85 8.17 5.17
C THR A 454 -7.20 8.32 3.69
N ALA A 455 -7.15 7.23 2.93
CA ALA A 455 -7.54 7.27 1.51
C ALA A 455 -9.00 7.72 1.30
N ARG A 456 -9.90 7.40 2.25
CA ARG A 456 -11.28 7.89 2.23
C ARG A 456 -11.33 9.40 2.44
N GLU A 457 -10.67 9.93 3.47
CA GLU A 457 -10.61 11.38 3.74
C GLU A 457 -9.98 12.16 2.57
N ALA A 458 -9.02 11.56 1.87
CA ALA A 458 -8.39 12.16 0.70
C ALA A 458 -9.38 12.46 -0.42
N LEU A 459 -10.34 11.58 -0.71
CA LEU A 459 -11.37 11.82 -1.73
C LEU A 459 -12.32 12.97 -1.37
N TYR A 460 -12.47 13.27 -0.08
CA TYR A 460 -13.28 14.39 0.42
C TYR A 460 -12.48 15.69 0.58
N HIS A 461 -11.17 15.66 0.30
CA HIS A 461 -10.33 16.84 0.34
C HIS A 461 -10.70 17.81 -0.79
N PRO A 462 -10.69 19.15 -0.59
CA PRO A 462 -11.00 20.13 -1.64
C PRO A 462 -10.27 19.88 -2.96
N PHE A 463 -8.98 19.53 -2.87
CA PHE A 463 -8.15 19.20 -4.03
C PHE A 463 -8.74 18.10 -4.95
N LEU A 464 -9.43 17.09 -4.39
CA LEU A 464 -9.95 15.95 -5.15
C LEU A 464 -11.47 15.98 -5.33
N ARG A 465 -12.19 16.76 -4.51
CA ARG A 465 -13.65 16.81 -4.47
C ARG A 465 -14.21 17.28 -5.82
N GLU A 466 -15.07 16.47 -6.43
CA GLU A 466 -15.80 16.85 -7.65
C GLU A 466 -16.92 17.85 -7.33
N VAL A 467 -17.12 18.81 -8.22
CA VAL A 467 -18.23 19.76 -8.15
C VAL A 467 -18.98 19.65 -9.48
N SER A 468 -20.20 19.08 -9.47
CA SER A 468 -21.04 19.06 -10.67
C SER A 468 -21.70 20.43 -10.87
N MET A 469 -21.79 20.85 -12.12
CA MET A 469 -22.64 21.97 -12.53
C MET A 469 -24.01 21.41 -12.90
N ASP A 470 -25.01 21.56 -12.03
CA ASP A 470 -26.38 21.31 -12.44
C ASP A 470 -26.94 22.56 -13.12
N GLN A 471 -27.45 22.41 -14.35
CA GLN A 471 -28.07 23.50 -15.09
C GLN A 471 -29.55 23.62 -14.72
N GLY A 472 -29.83 24.11 -13.50
CA GLY A 472 -31.17 24.52 -13.10
C GLY A 472 -31.63 25.79 -13.84
N GLU A 473 -32.93 25.90 -14.13
CA GLU A 473 -33.52 27.01 -14.91
C GLU A 473 -33.36 28.42 -14.26
N ASP A 474 -32.90 28.52 -13.00
CA ASP A 474 -32.76 29.78 -12.25
C ASP A 474 -31.34 30.04 -11.66
N GLY A 475 -30.29 29.48 -12.26
CA GLY A 475 -28.89 29.77 -11.91
C GLY A 475 -28.05 28.52 -11.69
N ALA A 476 -26.74 28.62 -11.90
CA ALA A 476 -25.81 27.54 -11.62
C ALA A 476 -25.78 27.29 -10.10
N GLU A 477 -26.44 26.23 -9.65
CA GLU A 477 -26.31 25.71 -8.30
C GLU A 477 -25.25 24.60 -8.34
N TYR A 478 -24.18 24.78 -7.57
CA TYR A 478 -23.15 23.76 -7.43
C TYR A 478 -23.70 22.62 -6.58
N THR A 479 -23.99 21.49 -7.21
CA THR A 479 -24.35 20.26 -6.49
C THR A 479 -23.09 19.43 -6.27
N LEU A 480 -22.95 18.86 -5.08
CA LEU A 480 -21.92 17.84 -4.84
C LEU A 480 -22.35 16.60 -5.63
N GLU A 481 -21.48 16.05 -6.48
CA GLU A 481 -21.75 14.73 -7.07
C GLU A 481 -21.97 13.73 -5.94
N GLU A 482 -23.01 12.91 -6.07
CA GLU A 482 -23.44 11.92 -5.08
C GLU A 482 -22.24 11.11 -4.58
N ASP A 483 -22.11 11.07 -3.25
CA ASP A 483 -20.95 10.62 -2.47
C ASP A 483 -20.21 9.45 -3.13
N ASP A 484 -18.89 9.52 -3.27
CA ASP A 484 -18.05 8.43 -3.80
C ASP A 484 -18.25 7.09 -3.01
N ASP A 485 -18.88 7.18 -1.83
CA ASP A 485 -19.37 6.10 -0.97
C ASP A 485 -20.66 5.41 -1.44
N GLU A 486 -21.50 6.03 -2.29
CA GLU A 486 -22.74 5.47 -2.86
C GLU A 486 -22.47 4.52 -4.02
N ILE A 487 -21.32 4.67 -4.68
CA ILE A 487 -20.84 3.79 -5.76
C ILE A 487 -19.61 2.97 -5.34
N CYS A 488 -19.31 2.95 -4.04
CA CYS A 488 -18.20 2.16 -3.47
C CYS A 488 -18.60 0.69 -3.35
N VAL A 489 -17.79 -0.22 -3.90
CA VAL A 489 -17.99 -1.66 -3.77
C VAL A 489 -17.46 -2.13 -2.43
N ARG A 490 -18.35 -2.60 -1.56
CA ARG A 490 -18.04 -3.10 -0.21
C ARG A 490 -17.94 -4.63 -0.21
N PRO A 491 -16.97 -5.20 0.53
CA PRO A 491 -16.77 -6.64 0.61
C PRO A 491 -17.92 -7.36 1.35
N PRO A 492 -18.00 -8.69 1.25
CA PRO A 492 -18.90 -9.46 2.09
C PRO A 492 -18.67 -9.16 3.58
N GLY A 493 -19.75 -9.05 4.36
CA GLY A 493 -19.67 -8.64 5.78
C GLY A 493 -19.91 -7.15 6.02
N ASP A 494 -19.78 -6.33 4.98
CA ASP A 494 -20.03 -4.88 5.03
C ASP A 494 -21.32 -4.49 4.29
N GLY A 495 -21.69 -3.21 4.42
CA GLY A 495 -22.88 -2.65 3.78
C GLY A 495 -24.18 -3.03 4.48
N ILE A 496 -25.32 -2.73 3.85
CA ILE A 496 -26.63 -2.83 4.50
C ILE A 496 -27.02 -4.28 4.86
N CYS A 497 -26.54 -5.26 4.10
CA CYS A 497 -26.79 -6.67 4.33
C CYS A 497 -25.62 -7.38 5.03
N GLY A 498 -24.57 -6.67 5.47
CA GLY A 498 -23.37 -7.26 6.08
C GLY A 498 -23.66 -8.18 7.27
N HIS A 499 -24.70 -7.90 8.05
CA HIS A 499 -25.17 -8.75 9.16
C HIS A 499 -25.72 -10.12 8.74
N LEU A 500 -26.03 -10.31 7.44
CA LEU A 500 -26.45 -11.59 6.85
C LEU A 500 -25.26 -12.37 6.27
N HIS A 501 -24.06 -11.81 6.33
CA HIS A 501 -22.82 -12.42 5.86
C HIS A 501 -22.05 -12.91 7.08
N ARG A 502 -21.40 -14.06 6.95
CA ARG A 502 -20.61 -14.66 8.02
C ARG A 502 -19.46 -15.46 7.44
N ARG A 503 -18.36 -15.58 8.18
CA ARG A 503 -17.28 -16.51 7.83
C ARG A 503 -17.59 -17.89 8.38
N ASP A 504 -17.34 -18.91 7.57
CA ASP A 504 -17.37 -20.30 8.02
C ASP A 504 -16.23 -20.53 9.03
N GLU A 505 -16.54 -21.10 10.19
CA GLU A 505 -15.56 -21.29 11.28
C GLU A 505 -14.48 -22.34 10.95
N VAL A 506 -14.73 -23.21 9.97
CA VAL A 506 -13.84 -24.30 9.57
C VAL A 506 -12.98 -23.89 8.38
N THR A 507 -13.59 -23.32 7.34
CA THR A 507 -12.88 -22.94 6.10
C THR A 507 -12.38 -21.50 6.11
N GLY A 508 -12.96 -20.63 6.95
CA GLY A 508 -12.70 -19.20 6.96
C GLY A 508 -13.33 -18.45 5.77
N GLU A 509 -14.05 -19.14 4.89
CA GLU A 509 -14.63 -18.58 3.67
C GLU A 509 -15.94 -17.83 3.96
N TRP A 510 -16.27 -16.87 3.10
CA TRP A 510 -17.49 -16.08 3.23
C TRP A 510 -18.73 -16.88 2.85
N CYS A 511 -19.79 -16.71 3.64
CA CYS A 511 -21.10 -17.30 3.43
C CYS A 511 -22.18 -16.24 3.63
N VAL A 512 -23.31 -16.40 2.95
CA VAL A 512 -24.52 -15.58 3.12
C VAL A 512 -25.70 -16.43 3.59
N VAL A 513 -26.54 -15.83 4.42
CA VAL A 513 -27.82 -16.42 4.83
C VAL A 513 -28.92 -15.93 3.89
N VAL A 514 -29.53 -16.83 3.13
CA VAL A 514 -30.63 -16.54 2.20
C VAL A 514 -31.92 -17.23 2.64
N ARG A 515 -33.08 -16.68 2.28
CA ARG A 515 -34.38 -17.33 2.53
C ARG A 515 -34.64 -18.42 1.49
N GLY A 516 -34.84 -19.65 1.95
CA GLY A 516 -35.27 -20.79 1.13
C GLY A 516 -36.79 -20.90 0.99
N GLU A 517 -37.24 -21.90 0.22
CA GLU A 517 -38.67 -22.23 0.10
C GLU A 517 -39.25 -22.60 1.46
N GLY A 518 -40.32 -21.90 1.89
CA GLY A 518 -41.01 -22.18 3.15
C GLY A 518 -40.41 -21.51 4.39
N ASP A 519 -39.70 -20.39 4.23
CA ASP A 519 -39.16 -19.56 5.34
C ASP A 519 -38.01 -20.25 6.13
N GLN A 520 -37.35 -21.25 5.53
CA GLN A 520 -36.14 -21.85 6.08
C GLN A 520 -34.89 -21.07 5.65
N GLU A 521 -34.03 -20.75 6.61
CA GLU A 521 -32.72 -20.14 6.33
C GLU A 521 -31.79 -21.16 5.67
N ARG A 522 -31.18 -20.77 4.54
CA ARG A 522 -30.16 -21.53 3.85
C ARG A 522 -28.86 -20.73 3.86
N VAL A 523 -27.77 -21.43 4.13
CA VAL A 523 -26.42 -20.86 4.05
C VAL A 523 -25.86 -21.17 2.67
N VAL A 524 -25.38 -20.14 1.98
CA VAL A 524 -24.73 -20.27 0.67
C VAL A 524 -23.30 -19.78 0.82
N GLN A 525 -22.35 -20.64 0.47
CA GLN A 525 -20.94 -20.30 0.41
C GLN A 525 -20.71 -19.40 -0.80
N LEU A 526 -20.04 -18.28 -0.60
CA LEU A 526 -19.74 -17.32 -1.66
C LEU A 526 -18.50 -17.75 -2.42
N ALA A 527 -18.56 -17.69 -3.74
CA ALA A 527 -17.35 -17.69 -4.56
C ALA A 527 -16.63 -16.33 -4.42
N VAL A 528 -15.38 -16.31 -4.86
CA VAL A 528 -14.60 -15.08 -4.98
C VAL A 528 -15.34 -14.07 -5.85
N GLY A 529 -15.46 -12.82 -5.39
CA GLY A 529 -16.16 -11.74 -6.09
C GLY A 529 -17.69 -11.77 -5.93
N GLU A 530 -18.26 -12.72 -5.20
CA GLU A 530 -19.67 -12.76 -4.86
C GLU A 530 -19.99 -12.06 -3.52
N GLY A 531 -21.25 -11.70 -3.32
CA GLY A 531 -21.69 -11.07 -2.05
C GLY A 531 -21.19 -9.63 -1.86
N LEU A 532 -20.87 -8.94 -2.95
CA LEU A 532 -20.45 -7.53 -2.93
C LEU A 532 -21.66 -6.60 -2.84
N CYS A 533 -21.59 -5.58 -2.00
CA CYS A 533 -22.58 -4.49 -1.92
C CYS A 533 -22.07 -3.27 -2.68
N VAL A 534 -22.93 -2.48 -3.31
CA VAL A 534 -22.55 -1.21 -3.94
C VAL A 534 -23.20 -0.07 -3.17
N GLY A 535 -22.38 0.71 -2.46
CA GLY A 535 -22.84 1.80 -1.62
C GLY A 535 -23.87 1.39 -0.58
N ARG A 536 -25.13 1.80 -0.80
CA ARG A 536 -26.29 1.46 0.05
C ARG A 536 -27.14 0.32 -0.52
N GLU A 537 -26.82 -0.19 -1.70
CA GLU A 537 -27.50 -1.33 -2.28
C GLU A 537 -27.07 -2.64 -1.60
N PRO A 538 -27.99 -3.59 -1.41
CA PRO A 538 -27.66 -4.91 -0.88
C PRO A 538 -26.83 -5.71 -1.91
N CYS A 539 -26.17 -6.77 -1.47
CA CYS A 539 -25.56 -7.70 -2.41
C CYS A 539 -26.60 -8.44 -3.27
N SER A 540 -26.16 -9.03 -4.38
CA SER A 540 -27.03 -9.75 -5.33
C SER A 540 -27.86 -10.88 -4.69
N PHE A 541 -27.41 -11.47 -3.59
CA PHE A 541 -28.12 -12.53 -2.85
C PHE A 541 -29.24 -11.99 -1.94
N HIS A 542 -29.22 -10.70 -1.63
CA HIS A 542 -30.16 -10.05 -0.71
C HIS A 542 -30.96 -8.93 -1.36
N ALA A 543 -30.88 -8.76 -2.68
CA ALA A 543 -31.63 -7.76 -3.45
C ALA A 543 -33.14 -7.77 -3.12
N ASP A 544 -33.73 -8.95 -2.99
CA ASP A 544 -35.17 -9.11 -2.68
C ASP A 544 -35.54 -8.76 -1.22
N LEU A 545 -34.57 -8.71 -0.31
CA LEU A 545 -34.79 -8.41 1.12
C LEU A 545 -34.75 -6.91 1.41
N PHE A 546 -34.09 -6.12 0.56
CA PHE A 546 -33.93 -4.68 0.73
C PHE A 546 -34.42 -3.95 -0.54
N PRO A 547 -35.74 -3.92 -0.78
CA PRO A 547 -36.28 -3.21 -1.95
C PRO A 547 -35.92 -1.73 -1.88
N VAL A 548 -35.28 -1.23 -2.95
CA VAL A 548 -34.93 0.18 -3.12
C VAL A 548 -36.20 1.02 -2.98
N THR A 549 -36.31 1.82 -1.94
CA THR A 549 -37.33 2.87 -1.89
C THR A 549 -36.99 3.87 -2.97
N ALA A 550 -37.77 3.91 -4.05
CA ALA A 550 -37.68 4.98 -5.04
C ALA A 550 -37.70 6.34 -4.33
N PRO A 551 -36.91 7.32 -4.79
CA PRO A 551 -36.94 8.66 -4.20
C PRO A 551 -38.38 9.17 -4.27
N ALA A 552 -38.88 9.68 -3.14
CA ALA A 552 -40.19 10.29 -3.09
C ALA A 552 -40.19 11.44 -4.11
N VAL A 553 -40.98 11.31 -5.17
CA VAL A 553 -41.30 12.43 -6.04
C VAL A 553 -42.14 13.36 -5.17
N GLU A 554 -41.53 14.44 -4.69
CA GLU A 554 -42.25 15.52 -4.01
C GLU A 554 -43.24 16.13 -5.02
N GLU A 555 -44.55 16.05 -4.72
CA GLU A 555 -45.63 16.72 -5.44
C GLU A 555 -45.75 18.21 -5.09
#